data_AF-A0A971M4B1-F1
#
_entry.id   AF-A0A971M4B1-F1
#
_cell.length_a   1.000
_cell.length_b   1.000
_cell.length_c   1.000
_cell.angle_alpha   90.00
_cell.angle_beta   90.00
_cell.angle_gamma   90.00
#
_symmetry.space_group_name_H-M   'P 1'
#
loop_
_entity.id
_entity.type
_entity.pdbx_description
1 polymer ?
#
loop_
_entity_poly.entity_id
_entity_poly.type
_entity_poly.pdbx_seq_one_letter_code
_entity_poly.pdbx_strand_id
1 'polypeptide(L)'
;MRLAREVMADGMNGKTKLYVIYKALNYRKAHRVVFEKGGYTFLQVIGEKERHVCAFARRFGDATVLAAVPRFFMTLAREHGLASPGENVWADSLVALPADGAGMRYHNIFTGETLETANHKGVTGLQCSEIFGNFPVALLEKQMER
;
A
#
# COMPACT_ATOMS: atom_id res chain seq x y z
N MET A 1 -5.94 12.06 -6.21
CA MET A 1 -5.02 12.82 -5.33
C MET A 1 -5.68 13.89 -4.48
N ARG A 2 -6.43 14.85 -5.03
CA ARG A 2 -6.97 16.00 -4.26
C ARG A 2 -7.74 15.61 -2.98
N LEU A 3 -8.73 14.74 -3.09
CA LEU A 3 -9.56 14.32 -1.96
C LEU A 3 -8.78 13.56 -0.87
N ALA A 4 -7.80 12.73 -1.25
CA ALA A 4 -6.97 11.98 -0.30
C ALA A 4 -6.13 12.92 0.59
N ARG A 5 -5.60 14.00 0.01
CA ARG A 5 -4.88 15.04 0.75
C ARG A 5 -5.81 15.87 1.64
N GLU A 6 -6.99 16.23 1.14
CA GLU A 6 -7.99 17.00 1.89
C GLU A 6 -8.46 16.26 3.16
N VAL A 7 -8.68 14.93 3.08
CA VAL A 7 -9.10 14.16 4.25
C VAL A 7 -7.97 13.96 5.27
N MET A 8 -6.70 14.04 4.83
CA MET A 8 -5.52 13.95 5.69
C MET A 8 -5.14 15.28 6.36
N ALA A 9 -5.65 16.41 5.88
CA ALA A 9 -5.26 17.74 6.37
C ALA A 9 -5.60 17.99 7.84
N ASP A 10 -6.59 17.26 8.38
CA ASP A 10 -6.99 17.34 9.78
C ASP A 10 -7.26 15.93 10.31
N GLY A 11 -6.24 15.36 10.98
CA GLY A 11 -6.24 13.99 11.46
C GLY A 11 -7.22 13.70 12.61
N MET A 12 -7.81 14.73 13.23
CA MET A 12 -8.69 14.58 14.40
C MET A 12 -10.18 14.54 14.05
N ASN A 13 -10.56 14.93 12.83
CA ASN A 13 -11.97 14.97 12.41
C ASN A 13 -12.55 13.62 11.94
N GLY A 14 -11.75 12.54 11.94
CA GLY A 14 -12.19 11.19 11.56
C GLY A 14 -12.44 10.96 10.07
N LYS A 15 -12.28 11.98 9.21
CA LYS A 15 -12.54 11.87 7.75
C LYS A 15 -11.63 10.85 7.08
N THR A 16 -10.37 10.73 7.50
CA THR A 16 -9.45 9.69 6.99
C THR A 16 -10.02 8.30 7.16
N LYS A 17 -10.57 7.99 8.35
CA LYS A 17 -11.18 6.68 8.62
C LYS A 17 -12.42 6.46 7.75
N LEU A 18 -13.31 7.45 7.68
CA LEU A 18 -14.51 7.36 6.85
C LEU A 18 -14.15 7.17 5.37
N TYR A 19 -13.13 7.89 4.89
CA TYR A 19 -12.60 7.79 3.53
C TYR A 19 -12.09 6.39 3.20
N VAL A 20 -11.24 5.82 4.06
CA VAL A 20 -10.71 4.46 3.90
C VAL A 20 -11.83 3.44 3.87
N ILE A 21 -12.77 3.52 4.82
CA ILE A 21 -13.93 2.60 4.89
C ILE A 21 -14.76 2.71 3.61
N TYR A 22 -15.13 3.93 3.21
CA TYR A 22 -15.95 4.18 2.03
C TYR A 22 -15.30 3.62 0.77
N LYS A 23 -14.02 3.96 0.52
CA LYS A 23 -13.30 3.52 -0.68
C LYS A 23 -13.08 2.01 -0.71
N ALA A 24 -12.64 1.42 0.41
CA ALA A 24 -12.36 -0.01 0.49
C ALA A 24 -13.64 -0.85 0.36
N LEU A 25 -14.74 -0.47 1.01
CA LEU A 25 -16.00 -1.21 0.92
C LEU A 25 -16.61 -1.13 -0.49
N ASN A 26 -16.59 0.05 -1.12
CA ASN A 26 -17.07 0.17 -2.50
C ASN A 26 -16.20 -0.64 -3.48
N TYR A 27 -14.87 -0.59 -3.32
CA TYR A 27 -13.96 -1.38 -4.14
C TYR A 27 -14.18 -2.89 -3.95
N ARG A 28 -14.32 -3.35 -2.70
CA ARG A 28 -14.63 -4.75 -2.40
C ARG A 28 -15.99 -5.19 -2.95
N LYS A 29 -17.00 -4.32 -2.93
CA LYS A 29 -18.32 -4.57 -3.54
C LYS A 29 -18.25 -4.70 -5.06
N ALA A 30 -17.40 -3.92 -5.72
CA ALA A 30 -17.22 -3.99 -7.17
C ALA A 30 -16.38 -5.21 -7.61
N HIS A 31 -15.41 -5.62 -6.79
CA HIS A 31 -14.45 -6.70 -7.12
C HIS A 31 -14.65 -7.94 -6.25
N ARG A 32 -15.90 -8.34 -5.98
CA ARG A 32 -16.22 -9.38 -4.96
C ARG A 32 -15.41 -10.66 -5.09
N VAL A 33 -15.18 -11.12 -6.33
CA VAL A 33 -14.56 -12.43 -6.59
C VAL A 33 -13.16 -12.56 -5.97
N VAL A 34 -12.31 -11.53 -6.06
CA VAL A 34 -10.94 -11.57 -5.48
C VAL A 34 -10.97 -11.58 -3.96
N PHE A 35 -12.01 -11.02 -3.35
CA PHE A 35 -12.16 -10.96 -1.90
C PHE A 35 -12.89 -12.17 -1.30
N GLU A 36 -13.80 -12.79 -2.05
CA GLU A 36 -14.57 -13.97 -1.62
C GLU A 36 -13.84 -15.28 -1.93
N LYS A 37 -13.23 -15.38 -3.12
CA LYS A 37 -12.59 -16.61 -3.60
C LYS A 37 -11.08 -16.50 -3.73
N GLY A 38 -10.53 -15.28 -3.73
CA GLY A 38 -9.10 -15.08 -3.93
C GLY A 38 -8.27 -15.58 -2.75
N GLY A 39 -7.17 -16.27 -3.07
CA GLY A 39 -6.21 -16.76 -2.10
C GLY A 39 -5.56 -15.62 -1.34
N TYR A 40 -5.18 -15.86 -0.08
CA TYR A 40 -4.52 -14.88 0.78
C TYR A 40 -3.05 -15.24 0.91
N THR A 41 -2.15 -14.33 0.52
CA THR A 41 -0.70 -14.56 0.56
C THR A 41 -0.03 -13.42 1.32
N PHE A 42 0.73 -13.76 2.35
CA PHE A 42 1.60 -12.80 3.02
C PHE A 42 2.67 -12.27 2.05
N LEU A 43 2.97 -10.98 2.15
CA LEU A 43 4.05 -10.35 1.39
C LEU A 43 5.14 -9.93 2.35
N GLN A 44 6.35 -10.45 2.13
CA GLN A 44 7.52 -10.08 2.92
C GLN A 44 7.90 -8.64 2.64
N VAL A 45 8.28 -7.93 3.70
CA VAL A 45 8.92 -6.62 3.59
C VAL A 45 10.41 -6.85 3.79
N ILE A 46 11.24 -6.25 2.94
CA ILE A 46 12.70 -6.37 2.99
C ILE A 46 13.29 -4.98 3.22
N GLY A 47 14.30 -4.87 4.07
CA GLY A 47 14.99 -3.62 4.36
C GLY A 47 14.88 -3.23 5.84
N GLU A 48 15.39 -2.04 6.18
CA GLU A 48 15.53 -1.59 7.58
C GLU A 48 14.21 -1.61 8.37
N LYS A 49 13.09 -1.32 7.71
CA LYS A 49 11.76 -1.24 8.34
C LYS A 49 10.92 -2.51 8.12
N GLU A 50 11.52 -3.68 7.90
CA GLU A 50 10.82 -4.96 7.64
C GLU A 50 9.72 -5.29 8.67
N ARG A 51 9.94 -4.95 9.95
CA ARG A 51 9.00 -5.25 11.04
C ARG A 51 7.87 -4.22 11.18
N HIS A 52 7.95 -3.12 10.43
CA HIS A 52 7.07 -1.97 10.56
C HIS A 52 5.98 -1.93 9.49
N VAL A 53 5.90 -2.93 8.60
CA VAL A 53 4.84 -3.02 7.59
C VAL A 53 4.20 -4.41 7.65
N CYS A 54 2.88 -4.44 7.58
CA CYS A 54 2.11 -5.65 7.31
C CYS A 54 1.52 -5.55 5.93
N ALA A 55 1.87 -6.50 5.05
CA ALA A 55 1.38 -6.53 3.68
C ALA A 55 0.90 -7.93 3.31
N PHE A 56 -0.16 -7.98 2.50
CA PHE A 56 -0.68 -9.22 1.92
C PHE A 56 -1.31 -8.97 0.56
N ALA A 57 -1.33 -10.02 -0.26
CA ALA A 57 -2.03 -10.05 -1.53
C ALA A 57 -3.29 -10.92 -1.44
N ARG A 58 -4.33 -10.51 -2.16
CA ARG A 58 -5.43 -11.37 -2.58
C ARG A 58 -5.37 -11.57 -4.09
N ARG A 59 -5.42 -12.84 -4.53
CA ARG A 59 -5.30 -13.21 -5.96
C ARG A 59 -6.40 -14.16 -6.40
N PHE A 60 -7.02 -13.87 -7.54
CA PHE A 60 -7.99 -14.75 -8.18
C PHE A 60 -7.94 -14.56 -9.71
N GLY A 61 -7.50 -15.58 -10.45
CA GLY A 61 -7.16 -15.41 -11.87
C GLY A 61 -6.08 -14.33 -12.04
N ASP A 62 -6.30 -13.41 -12.97
CA ASP A 62 -5.40 -12.27 -13.23
C ASP A 62 -5.59 -11.10 -12.23
N ALA A 63 -6.67 -11.12 -11.44
CA ALA A 63 -6.94 -10.07 -10.48
C ALA A 63 -6.02 -10.19 -9.25
N THR A 64 -5.27 -9.13 -8.97
CA THR A 64 -4.40 -9.03 -7.78
C THR A 64 -4.68 -7.75 -7.03
N VAL A 65 -4.93 -7.88 -5.73
CA VAL A 65 -5.12 -6.76 -4.81
C VAL A 65 -4.13 -6.87 -3.66
N LEU A 66 -3.37 -5.81 -3.39
CA LEU A 66 -2.44 -5.73 -2.28
C LEU A 66 -3.02 -4.81 -1.21
N ALA A 67 -2.94 -5.22 0.06
CA ALA A 67 -3.14 -4.34 1.19
C ALA A 67 -1.82 -4.21 1.93
N ALA A 68 -1.40 -2.97 2.20
CA ALA A 68 -0.18 -2.68 2.95
C ALA A 68 -0.48 -1.61 4.00
N VAL A 69 -0.10 -1.88 5.24
CA VAL A 69 -0.31 -0.96 6.36
C VAL A 69 0.94 -0.91 7.24
N PRO A 70 1.33 0.28 7.71
CA PRO A 70 2.34 0.39 8.74
C PRO A 70 1.86 -0.22 10.06
N ARG A 71 2.81 -0.67 10.89
CA ARG A 71 2.60 -1.13 12.26
C ARG A 71 3.71 -0.57 13.15
N PHE A 72 3.45 -0.52 14.45
CA PHE A 72 4.36 0.09 15.43
C PHE A 72 4.67 1.57 15.13
N PHE A 73 3.67 2.37 14.76
CA PHE A 73 3.86 3.80 14.45
C PHE A 73 4.59 4.59 15.54
N MET A 74 4.40 4.27 16.82
CA MET A 74 5.09 4.99 17.91
C MET A 74 6.61 4.77 17.91
N THR A 75 7.10 3.63 17.40
CA THR A 75 8.55 3.42 17.26
C THR A 75 9.08 4.21 16.07
N LEU A 76 8.36 4.22 14.93
CA LEU A 76 8.70 5.06 13.77
C LEU A 76 8.71 6.56 14.10
N ALA A 77 7.69 7.02 14.84
CA ALA A 77 7.54 8.43 15.19
C ALA A 77 8.60 8.93 16.19
N ARG A 78 9.19 8.04 17.00
CA ARG A 78 10.31 8.42 17.88
C ARG A 78 11.60 8.67 17.10
N GLU A 79 11.81 7.95 16.01
CA GLU A 79 13.00 8.07 15.17
C GLU A 79 12.94 9.29 14.24
N HIS A 80 11.75 9.67 13.78
CA HIS A 80 11.57 10.67 12.73
C HIS A 80 10.56 11.81 13.04
N GLY A 81 9.97 11.83 14.23
CA GLY A 81 8.95 12.79 14.65
C GLY A 81 7.51 12.35 14.35
N LEU A 82 6.54 13.08 14.91
CA LEU A 82 5.09 12.81 14.78
C LEU A 82 4.49 13.27 13.43
N ALA A 83 5.27 13.99 12.61
CA ALA A 83 4.81 14.40 11.29
C ALA A 83 4.63 13.15 10.41
N SER A 84 3.54 13.11 9.64
CA SER A 84 3.17 12.02 8.72
C SER A 84 4.42 11.42 8.08
N PRO A 85 4.63 10.08 8.15
CA PRO A 85 5.90 9.48 7.73
C PRO A 85 6.14 9.77 6.25
N GLY A 86 6.94 10.81 5.98
CA GLY A 86 7.37 11.18 4.65
C GLY A 86 8.41 10.19 4.13
N GLU A 87 8.95 10.45 2.93
CA GLU A 87 9.90 9.59 2.21
C GLU A 87 11.06 9.10 3.09
N ASN A 88 11.56 9.94 4.01
CA ASN A 88 12.71 9.63 4.87
C ASN A 88 12.46 8.55 5.95
N VAL A 89 11.21 8.17 6.26
CA VAL A 89 10.91 7.18 7.32
C VAL A 89 11.15 5.74 6.84
N TRP A 90 10.98 5.50 5.55
CA TRP A 90 10.90 4.15 5.00
C TRP A 90 12.24 3.58 4.50
N ALA A 91 13.28 4.41 4.44
CA ALA A 91 14.62 4.05 3.94
C ALA A 91 14.54 3.28 2.61
N ASP A 92 15.32 2.21 2.44
CA ASP A 92 15.27 1.33 1.27
C ASP A 92 14.30 0.14 1.44
N SER A 93 13.30 0.26 2.34
CA SER A 93 12.37 -0.83 2.63
C SER A 93 11.37 -1.04 1.49
N LEU A 94 11.17 -2.29 1.08
CA LEU A 94 10.31 -2.67 -0.04
C LEU A 94 9.35 -3.82 0.31
N VAL A 95 8.14 -3.78 -0.24
CA VAL A 95 7.21 -4.92 -0.21
C VAL A 95 7.57 -5.84 -1.38
N ALA A 96 8.06 -7.04 -1.08
CA ALA A 96 8.50 -8.00 -2.07
C ALA A 96 7.31 -8.63 -2.79
N LEU A 97 7.40 -8.68 -4.12
CA LEU A 97 6.39 -9.25 -5.02
C LEU A 97 7.07 -10.29 -5.93
N PRO A 98 7.49 -11.46 -5.38
CA PRO A 98 8.26 -12.45 -6.13
C PRO A 98 7.48 -13.11 -7.27
N ALA A 99 6.15 -13.01 -7.25
CA ALA A 99 5.29 -13.50 -8.34
C ALA A 99 5.18 -12.51 -9.51
N ASP A 100 5.72 -11.29 -9.38
CA ASP A 100 5.67 -10.25 -10.39
C ASP A 100 7.06 -9.98 -10.99
N GLY A 101 7.09 -9.57 -12.26
CA GLY A 101 8.26 -8.98 -12.89
C GLY A 101 8.38 -7.48 -12.58
N ALA A 102 9.50 -6.87 -12.98
CA ALA A 102 9.61 -5.41 -13.01
C ALA A 102 8.69 -4.81 -14.09
N GLY A 103 8.27 -3.56 -13.91
CA GLY A 103 7.37 -2.85 -14.84
C GLY A 103 5.88 -3.09 -14.61
N MET A 104 5.51 -3.91 -13.62
CA MET A 104 4.10 -4.16 -13.33
C MET A 104 3.49 -2.96 -12.61
N ARG A 105 2.38 -2.45 -13.13
CA ARG A 105 1.72 -1.27 -12.59
C ARG A 105 0.63 -1.61 -11.58
N TYR A 106 0.58 -0.85 -10.51
CA TYR A 106 -0.36 -0.97 -9.41
C TYR A 106 -1.07 0.36 -9.16
N HIS A 107 -2.39 0.36 -9.23
CA HIS A 107 -3.20 1.53 -8.95
C HIS A 107 -3.56 1.60 -7.46
N ASN A 108 -3.21 2.70 -6.79
CA ASN A 108 -3.61 2.95 -5.41
C ASN A 108 -5.06 3.44 -5.36
N ILE A 109 -5.95 2.62 -4.80
CA ILE A 109 -7.38 2.90 -4.72
C ILE A 109 -7.68 4.14 -3.88
N PHE A 110 -6.86 4.45 -2.87
CA PHE A 110 -7.05 5.59 -1.97
C PHE A 110 -6.49 6.88 -2.56
N THR A 111 -5.37 6.85 -3.26
CA THR A 111 -4.74 8.09 -3.74
C THR A 111 -5.03 8.37 -5.21
N GLY A 112 -5.27 7.32 -5.99
CA GLY A 112 -5.38 7.34 -7.44
C GLY A 112 -4.03 7.31 -8.16
N GLU A 113 -2.93 7.13 -7.44
CA GLU A 113 -1.59 7.04 -8.01
C GLU A 113 -1.35 5.68 -8.66
N THR A 114 -0.40 5.64 -9.58
CA THR A 114 0.11 4.39 -10.15
C THR A 114 1.54 4.21 -9.67
N LEU A 115 1.81 3.07 -9.06
CA LEU A 115 3.13 2.63 -8.65
C LEU A 115 3.60 1.54 -9.63
N GLU A 116 4.90 1.41 -9.79
CA GLU A 116 5.50 0.43 -10.71
C GLU A 116 6.48 -0.47 -9.96
N THR A 117 6.40 -1.77 -10.19
CA THR A 117 7.37 -2.70 -9.59
C THR A 117 8.75 -2.49 -10.20
N ALA A 118 9.76 -2.43 -9.35
CA ALA A 118 11.14 -2.32 -9.79
C ALA A 118 12.02 -3.36 -9.09
N ASN A 119 13.13 -3.72 -9.73
CA ASN A 119 14.12 -4.59 -9.14
C ASN A 119 15.06 -3.78 -8.24
N HIS A 120 15.15 -4.19 -6.97
CA HIS A 120 16.03 -3.60 -5.98
C HIS A 120 16.93 -4.70 -5.43
N LYS A 121 18.22 -4.65 -5.79
CA LYS A 121 19.25 -5.60 -5.32
C LYS A 121 18.84 -7.08 -5.53
N GLY A 122 18.18 -7.39 -6.66
CA GLY A 122 17.73 -8.74 -6.99
C GLY A 122 16.32 -9.09 -6.52
N VAL A 123 15.61 -8.20 -5.81
CA VAL A 123 14.22 -8.41 -5.39
C VAL A 123 13.29 -7.47 -6.14
N THR A 124 12.26 -8.03 -6.79
CA THR A 124 11.18 -7.25 -7.39
C THR A 124 10.15 -6.87 -6.32
N GLY A 125 9.77 -5.59 -6.29
CA GLY A 125 8.78 -5.11 -5.33
C GLY A 125 8.40 -3.65 -5.53
N LEU A 126 7.64 -3.13 -4.58
CA LEU A 126 7.24 -1.72 -4.48
C LEU A 126 7.91 -1.08 -3.26
N GLN A 127 8.45 0.13 -3.40
CA GLN A 127 9.09 0.81 -2.26
C GLN A 127 8.04 1.26 -1.25
N CYS A 128 8.34 1.12 0.05
CA CYS A 128 7.44 1.58 1.11
C CYS A 128 7.29 3.11 1.10
N SER A 129 8.32 3.84 0.70
CA SER A 129 8.29 5.30 0.49
C SER A 129 7.23 5.71 -0.55
N GLU A 130 7.08 4.95 -1.63
CA GLU A 130 6.06 5.20 -2.65
C GLU A 130 4.67 4.76 -2.19
N ILE A 131 4.56 3.59 -1.53
CA ILE A 131 3.29 3.06 -1.02
C ILE A 131 2.66 4.02 -0.01
N PHE A 132 3.46 4.60 0.88
CA PHE A 132 2.98 5.40 2.01
C PHE A 132 3.25 6.90 1.88
N GLY A 133 3.85 7.36 0.76
CA GLY A 133 4.31 8.74 0.60
C GLY A 133 3.20 9.78 0.70
N ASN A 134 2.00 9.46 0.18
CA ASN A 134 0.88 10.39 0.13
C ASN A 134 -0.35 9.96 0.95
N PHE A 135 -0.31 8.77 1.56
CA PHE A 135 -1.39 8.28 2.41
C PHE A 135 -0.88 7.19 3.36
N PRO A 136 -1.35 7.14 4.62
CA PRO A 136 -0.72 6.32 5.66
C PRO A 136 -0.97 4.81 5.50
N VAL A 137 -1.82 4.39 4.57
CA VAL A 137 -2.16 2.99 4.29
C VAL A 137 -2.42 2.83 2.79
N ALA A 138 -2.30 1.61 2.26
CA ALA A 138 -2.52 1.38 0.84
C ALA A 138 -3.43 0.18 0.58
N LEU A 139 -4.28 0.35 -0.45
CA LEU A 139 -4.98 -0.72 -1.13
C LEU A 139 -4.66 -0.56 -2.62
N LEU A 140 -3.93 -1.52 -3.18
CA LEU A 140 -3.38 -1.45 -4.53
C LEU A 140 -4.02 -2.52 -5.41
N GLU A 141 -4.38 -2.16 -6.63
CA GLU A 141 -4.89 -3.08 -7.65
C GLU A 141 -3.87 -3.22 -8.77
N LYS A 142 -3.52 -4.45 -9.15
CA LYS A 142 -2.67 -4.69 -10.31
C LYS A 142 -3.42 -4.27 -11.57
N GLN A 143 -2.84 -3.39 -12.36
CA GLN A 143 -3.40 -3.00 -13.66
C GLN A 143 -3.07 -4.08 -14.69
N MET A 144 -4.08 -4.50 -15.45
CA MET A 144 -3.85 -5.32 -16.64
C MET A 144 -3.25 -4.45 -17.74
N GLU A 145 -2.22 -4.95 -18.43
CA GLU A 145 -1.82 -4.40 -19.72
C GLU A 145 -2.98 -4.59 -20.70
N ARG A 146 -3.36 -3.50 -21.37
CA ARG A 146 -4.33 -3.52 -22.46
C ARG A 146 -3.65 -3.93 -23.75
#